data_AF-A0A7X3LJ09-F1
#
_entry.id   AF-A0A7X3LJ09-F1
#
_cell.length_a   1.000
_cell.length_b   1.000
_cell.length_c   1.000
_cell.angle_alpha   90.00
_cell.angle_beta   90.00
_cell.angle_gamma   90.00
#
_symmetry.space_group_name_H-M   'P 1'
#
loop_
_entity.id
_entity.type
_entity.pdbx_description
1 polymer ?
#
loop_
_entity_poly.entity_id
_entity_poly.type
_entity_poly.pdbx_seq_one_letter_code
_entity_poly.pdbx_strand_id
1 'polypeptide(L)'
;MVDFAKLNTPEGREDLKRRIEERHKQEQLKEKLERKTVCFTGHRPNKLGNCYSLSDVQSKYIHSKLEPVLIDLIEDEGIERFISGGAIGFDQIAFWTVRRLKKTYYPNIKNIVAVPFKNQASKWNDRETQIWYKKMLDMADEVVYVDELADYKVDGVIVGEYHVAKMQKRNEYMVDQSLTIVAAWDGTKGGTGNCVRYARQSGKRLYTLKPQYDYELDVLFGVLG
;
A
#
# COMPACT_ATOMS: atom_id res chain seq x y z
N MET A 1 6.81 -32.98 -11.32
CA MET A 1 7.40 -34.22 -10.77
C MET A 1 8.90 -34.00 -10.70
N VAL A 2 9.48 -34.05 -9.50
CA VAL A 2 10.91 -33.78 -9.30
C VAL A 2 11.70 -35.00 -9.76
N ASP A 3 12.64 -34.82 -10.67
CA ASP A 3 13.52 -35.89 -11.16
C ASP A 3 14.68 -36.08 -10.17
N PHE A 4 14.49 -36.98 -9.20
CA PHE A 4 15.46 -37.26 -8.14
C PHE A 4 16.77 -37.88 -8.68
N ALA A 5 16.77 -38.46 -9.88
CA ALA A 5 17.99 -38.99 -10.49
C ALA A 5 18.89 -37.84 -10.96
N LYS A 6 18.31 -36.79 -11.56
CA LYS A 6 19.05 -35.58 -11.97
C LYS A 6 19.60 -34.79 -10.78
N LEU A 7 18.89 -34.70 -9.67
CA LEU A 7 19.34 -33.98 -8.47
C LEU A 7 20.54 -34.62 -7.76
N ASN A 8 20.78 -35.91 -8.01
CA ASN A 8 21.90 -36.64 -7.40
C ASN A 8 23.20 -36.55 -8.21
N THR A 9 23.18 -36.00 -9.42
CA THR A 9 24.42 -35.73 -10.17
C THR A 9 25.15 -34.51 -9.58
N PRO A 10 26.47 -34.38 -9.78
CA PRO A 10 27.21 -33.18 -9.37
C PRO A 10 26.58 -31.88 -9.90
N GLU A 11 26.16 -31.87 -11.17
CA GLU A 11 25.53 -30.73 -11.83
C GLU A 11 24.16 -30.40 -11.22
N GLY A 12 23.34 -31.42 -10.93
CA GLY A 12 22.04 -31.23 -10.29
C GLY A 12 22.14 -30.70 -8.85
N ARG A 13 23.18 -31.13 -8.11
CA ARG A 13 23.47 -30.59 -6.77
C ARG A 13 23.95 -29.14 -6.81
N GLU A 14 24.75 -28.79 -7.81
CA GLU A 14 25.22 -27.41 -8.00
C GLU A 14 24.09 -26.47 -8.42
N ASP A 15 23.23 -26.88 -9.34
CA ASP A 15 22.03 -26.13 -9.74
C ASP A 15 21.08 -25.94 -8.55
N LEU A 16 20.84 -26.99 -7.74
CA LEU A 16 20.03 -26.87 -6.53
C LEU A 16 20.62 -25.84 -5.54
N LYS A 17 21.93 -25.89 -5.28
CA LYS A 17 22.61 -24.91 -4.42
C LYS A 17 22.42 -23.48 -4.94
N ARG A 18 22.61 -23.27 -6.24
CA ARG A 18 22.41 -21.96 -6.89
C ARG A 18 20.99 -21.43 -6.69
N ARG A 19 19.97 -22.27 -6.91
CA ARG A 19 18.56 -21.89 -6.72
C ARG A 19 18.24 -21.54 -5.25
N ILE A 20 18.82 -22.27 -4.30
CA ILE A 20 18.67 -21.97 -2.87
C ILE A 20 19.31 -20.62 -2.55
N GLU A 21 20.54 -20.37 -3.02
CA GLU A 21 21.23 -19.10 -2.82
C GLU A 21 20.50 -17.91 -3.46
N GLU A 22 19.99 -18.08 -4.67
CA GLU A 22 19.16 -17.08 -5.36
C GLU A 22 17.90 -16.78 -4.56
N ARG A 23 17.20 -17.81 -4.08
CA ARG A 23 16.01 -17.65 -3.23
C ARG A 23 16.33 -16.90 -1.95
N HIS A 24 17.40 -17.25 -1.24
CA HIS A 24 17.83 -16.56 -0.04
C HIS A 24 18.15 -15.08 -0.31
N LYS A 25 18.84 -14.78 -1.41
CA LYS A 25 19.11 -13.38 -1.82
C LYS A 25 17.83 -12.61 -2.12
N GLN A 26 16.85 -13.23 -2.78
CA GLN A 26 15.55 -12.60 -3.05
C GLN A 26 14.77 -12.34 -1.76
N GLU A 27 14.76 -13.28 -0.82
CA GLU A 27 14.11 -13.12 0.48
C GLU A 27 14.74 -11.98 1.30
N GLN A 28 16.08 -11.92 1.35
CA GLN A 28 16.80 -10.81 2.01
C GLN A 28 16.51 -9.46 1.36
N LEU A 29 16.48 -9.40 0.03
CA LEU A 29 16.15 -8.16 -0.69
C LEU A 29 14.69 -7.74 -0.41
N LYS A 30 13.76 -8.70 -0.42
CA LYS A 30 12.36 -8.46 -0.10
C LYS A 30 12.20 -7.90 1.31
N GLU A 31 12.81 -8.52 2.30
CA GLU A 31 12.76 -8.03 3.69
C GLU A 31 13.35 -6.62 3.82
N LYS A 32 14.49 -6.37 3.15
CA LYS A 32 15.11 -5.04 3.13
C LYS A 32 14.20 -3.99 2.50
N LEU A 33 13.51 -4.32 1.41
CA LEU A 33 12.55 -3.42 0.76
C LEU A 33 11.32 -3.19 1.64
N GLU A 34 10.79 -4.25 2.24
CA GLU A 34 9.64 -4.20 3.12
C GLU A 34 9.88 -3.26 4.32
N ARG A 35 11.04 -3.37 4.95
CA ARG A 35 11.47 -2.49 6.07
C ARG A 35 11.49 -1.01 5.70
N LYS A 36 11.72 -0.68 4.42
CA LYS A 36 11.75 0.70 3.90
C LYS A 36 10.45 1.14 3.25
N THR A 37 9.38 0.35 3.36
CA THR A 37 8.12 0.61 2.67
C THR A 37 6.99 0.87 3.68
N VAL A 38 6.26 1.94 3.40
CA VAL A 38 4.99 2.29 4.04
C VAL A 38 3.86 2.06 3.03
N CYS A 39 2.73 1.51 3.48
CA CYS A 39 1.48 1.64 2.71
C CYS A 39 0.39 2.36 3.50
N PHE A 40 -0.55 2.91 2.74
CA PHE A 40 -1.70 3.64 3.27
C PHE A 40 -2.97 2.82 3.22
N THR A 41 -3.82 3.03 4.23
CA THR A 41 -5.21 2.61 4.18
C THR A 41 -6.07 3.63 4.91
N GLY A 42 -7.28 3.89 4.46
CA GLY A 42 -8.12 4.83 5.18
C GLY A 42 -9.55 4.83 4.73
N HIS A 43 -10.36 5.59 5.46
CA HIS A 43 -11.77 5.71 5.18
C HIS A 43 -12.06 6.39 3.84
N ARG A 44 -13.29 6.17 3.36
CA ARG A 44 -13.86 6.90 2.22
C ARG A 44 -14.29 8.30 2.67
N PRO A 45 -14.49 9.27 1.75
CA PRO A 45 -14.80 10.65 2.11
C PRO A 45 -15.94 10.83 3.11
N ASN A 46 -17.01 10.04 3.00
CA ASN A 46 -18.17 10.10 3.90
C ASN A 46 -17.83 9.81 5.38
N LYS A 47 -16.71 9.14 5.66
CA LYS A 47 -16.18 8.87 7.01
C LYS A 47 -14.98 9.74 7.38
N LEU A 48 -14.62 10.69 6.52
CA LEU A 48 -13.53 11.64 6.71
C LEU A 48 -14.03 13.08 6.73
N GLY A 49 -15.33 13.31 7.00
CA GLY A 49 -15.93 14.65 6.99
C GLY A 49 -16.36 15.12 5.60
N ASN A 50 -16.77 14.20 4.72
CA ASN A 50 -17.24 14.46 3.35
C ASN A 50 -16.21 15.14 2.42
N CYS A 51 -14.93 14.79 2.58
CA CYS A 51 -13.82 15.35 1.80
C CYS A 51 -13.66 14.69 0.41
N TYR A 52 -14.58 14.99 -0.51
CA TYR A 52 -14.58 14.41 -1.86
C TYR A 52 -13.59 15.10 -2.81
N SER A 53 -13.28 16.37 -2.58
CA SER A 53 -12.27 17.12 -3.34
C SER A 53 -10.97 17.22 -2.58
N LEU A 54 -9.84 17.12 -3.29
CA LEU A 54 -8.51 17.38 -2.71
C LEU A 54 -8.33 18.84 -2.29
N SER A 55 -9.16 19.74 -2.82
CA SER A 55 -9.15 21.16 -2.48
C SER A 55 -9.99 21.50 -1.24
N ASP A 56 -10.79 20.54 -0.74
CA ASP A 56 -11.61 20.71 0.46
C ASP A 56 -10.76 21.06 1.68
N VAL A 57 -11.32 21.90 2.56
CA VAL A 57 -10.70 22.28 3.84
C VAL A 57 -10.33 21.04 4.64
N GLN A 58 -11.21 20.04 4.64
CA GLN A 58 -11.00 18.79 5.36
C GLN A 58 -9.88 17.93 4.73
N SER A 59 -9.78 17.87 3.39
CA SER A 59 -8.66 17.19 2.72
C SER A 59 -7.32 17.85 3.04
N LYS A 60 -7.28 19.19 3.04
CA LYS A 60 -6.10 19.97 3.43
C LYS A 60 -5.72 19.76 4.90
N TYR A 61 -6.72 19.61 5.76
CA TYR A 61 -6.50 19.34 7.18
C TYR A 61 -5.93 17.94 7.44
N ILE A 62 -6.47 16.91 6.78
CA ILE A 62 -5.90 15.56 6.82
C ILE A 62 -4.46 15.58 6.31
N HIS A 63 -4.21 16.31 5.22
CA HIS A 63 -2.85 16.51 4.71
C HIS A 63 -1.93 17.14 5.76
N SER A 64 -2.35 18.21 6.45
CA SER A 64 -1.51 18.85 7.48
C SER A 64 -1.24 17.96 8.69
N LYS A 65 -2.12 16.99 8.98
CA LYS A 65 -1.92 15.99 10.04
C LYS A 65 -1.02 14.84 9.58
N LEU A 66 -1.09 14.47 8.31
CA LEU A 66 -0.32 13.38 7.71
C LEU A 66 1.13 13.79 7.39
N GLU A 67 1.34 14.99 6.87
CA GLU A 67 2.65 15.51 6.43
C GLU A 67 3.77 15.32 7.48
N PRO A 68 3.61 15.74 8.77
CA PRO A 68 4.66 15.53 9.78
C PRO A 68 4.94 14.04 10.04
N VAL A 69 3.91 13.19 10.08
CA VAL A 69 4.09 11.74 10.28
C VAL A 69 4.94 11.12 9.16
N LEU A 70 4.77 11.59 7.92
CA LEU A 70 5.57 11.10 6.80
C LEU A 70 7.01 11.62 6.83
N ILE A 71 7.22 12.84 7.31
CA ILE A 71 8.57 13.39 7.51
C ILE A 71 9.31 12.54 8.54
N ASP A 72 8.72 12.30 9.72
CA ASP A 72 9.32 11.46 10.77
C ASP A 72 9.64 10.06 10.25
N LEU A 73 8.72 9.44 9.49
CA LEU A 73 8.97 8.12 8.88
C LEU A 73 10.13 8.14 7.86
N ILE A 74 10.31 9.23 7.12
CA ILE A 74 11.42 9.35 6.16
C ILE A 74 12.75 9.56 6.90
N GLU A 75 12.78 10.50 7.85
CA GLU A 75 14.02 10.97 8.48
C GLU A 75 14.52 10.02 9.57
N ASP A 76 13.62 9.52 10.42
CA ASP A 76 13.99 8.72 11.59
C ASP A 76 13.97 7.21 11.30
N GLU A 77 13.02 6.75 10.48
CA GLU A 77 12.83 5.32 10.17
C GLU A 77 13.42 4.92 8.79
N GLY A 78 13.93 5.89 8.02
CA GLY A 78 14.58 5.64 6.73
C GLY A 78 13.63 5.09 5.66
N ILE A 79 12.34 5.44 5.72
CA ILE A 79 11.34 5.03 4.71
C ILE A 79 11.65 5.70 3.37
N GLU A 80 11.65 4.88 2.31
CA GLU A 80 11.97 5.32 0.95
C GLU A 80 10.83 5.03 -0.03
N ARG A 81 9.85 4.21 0.34
CA ARG A 81 8.80 3.71 -0.55
C ARG A 81 7.42 3.89 0.08
N PHE A 82 6.49 4.42 -0.69
CA PHE A 82 5.14 4.73 -0.24
C PHE A 82 4.12 4.14 -1.21
N ILE A 83 3.23 3.28 -0.73
CA ILE A 83 2.21 2.61 -1.53
C ILE A 83 0.82 3.12 -1.15
N SER A 84 0.15 3.77 -2.09
CA SER A 84 -1.28 4.11 -2.01
C SER A 84 -2.08 3.15 -2.87
N GLY A 85 -3.33 2.81 -2.56
CA GLY A 85 -4.13 1.98 -3.46
C GLY A 85 -5.18 2.71 -4.29
N GLY A 86 -4.97 4.02 -4.45
CA GLY A 86 -5.68 4.86 -5.40
C GLY A 86 -7.17 5.06 -5.16
N ALA A 87 -7.67 4.60 -4.02
CA ALA A 87 -9.06 4.71 -3.63
C ALA A 87 -9.45 6.19 -3.32
N ILE A 88 -10.65 6.63 -3.71
CA ILE A 88 -11.17 7.96 -3.27
C ILE A 88 -11.15 8.03 -1.73
N GLY A 89 -10.71 9.17 -1.20
CA GLY A 89 -10.56 9.45 0.22
C GLY A 89 -9.08 9.48 0.62
N PHE A 90 -8.74 8.81 1.73
CA PHE A 90 -7.41 8.88 2.31
C PHE A 90 -6.27 8.47 1.37
N ASP A 91 -6.44 7.42 0.55
CA ASP A 91 -5.38 6.97 -0.37
C ASP A 91 -4.97 8.09 -1.36
N GLN A 92 -5.92 8.90 -1.86
CA GLN A 92 -5.60 10.04 -2.73
C GLN A 92 -4.89 11.16 -1.97
N ILE A 93 -5.37 11.49 -0.77
CA ILE A 93 -4.73 12.53 0.07
C ILE A 93 -3.29 12.11 0.41
N ALA A 94 -3.07 10.85 0.77
CA ALA A 94 -1.76 10.31 1.06
C ALA A 94 -0.82 10.35 -0.15
N PHE A 95 -1.29 9.90 -1.32
CA PHE A 95 -0.51 9.97 -2.56
C PHE A 95 -0.04 11.41 -2.86
N TRP A 96 -0.95 12.38 -2.79
CA TRP A 96 -0.61 13.77 -3.10
C TRP A 96 0.27 14.43 -2.04
N THR A 97 0.16 14.00 -0.78
CA THR A 97 1.07 14.40 0.30
C THR A 97 2.49 13.91 0.02
N VAL A 98 2.66 12.61 -0.28
CA VAL A 98 3.96 12.04 -0.67
C VAL A 98 4.52 12.72 -1.92
N ARG A 99 3.66 13.00 -2.93
CA ARG A 99 4.09 13.71 -4.14
C ARG A 99 4.63 15.11 -3.85
N ARG A 100 4.01 15.84 -2.91
CA ARG A 100 4.49 17.16 -2.47
C ARG A 100 5.85 17.04 -1.78
N LEU A 101 5.97 16.13 -0.80
CA LEU A 101 7.22 15.87 -0.08
C LEU A 101 8.36 15.48 -1.02
N LYS A 102 8.09 14.55 -1.96
CA LYS A 102 9.06 14.13 -2.98
C LYS A 102 9.55 15.30 -3.83
N LYS A 103 8.63 16.14 -4.31
CA LYS A 103 8.96 17.26 -5.19
C LYS A 103 9.79 18.33 -4.46
N THR A 104 9.51 18.57 -3.19
CA THR A 104 10.08 19.71 -2.47
C THR A 104 11.34 19.36 -1.68
N TYR A 105 11.37 18.19 -1.02
CA TYR A 105 12.39 17.88 -0.01
C TYR A 105 13.10 16.54 -0.26
N TYR A 106 12.37 15.51 -0.71
CA TYR A 106 12.91 14.13 -0.75
C TYR A 106 12.81 13.50 -2.16
N PRO A 107 13.62 13.92 -3.15
CA PRO A 107 13.48 13.48 -4.54
C PRO A 107 13.68 11.97 -4.75
N ASN A 108 14.35 11.30 -3.81
CA ASN A 108 14.73 9.88 -3.91
C ASN A 108 13.62 8.91 -3.46
N ILE A 109 12.61 9.36 -2.70
CA ILE A 109 11.52 8.47 -2.28
C ILE A 109 10.70 8.01 -3.49
N LYS A 110 10.01 6.88 -3.39
CA LYS A 110 9.14 6.31 -4.42
C LYS A 110 7.68 6.41 -4.01
N ASN A 111 6.85 6.92 -4.90
CA ASN A 111 5.40 7.02 -4.72
C ASN A 111 4.71 6.05 -5.69
N ILE A 112 4.12 5.00 -5.14
CA ILE A 112 3.65 3.82 -5.86
C ILE A 112 2.13 3.73 -5.71
N VAL A 113 1.44 3.32 -6.78
CA VAL A 113 -0.01 3.09 -6.75
C VAL A 113 -0.31 1.61 -6.98
N ALA A 114 -0.90 0.96 -5.98
CA ALA A 114 -1.42 -0.40 -6.08
C ALA A 114 -2.90 -0.37 -6.50
N VAL A 115 -3.15 -0.55 -7.79
CA VAL A 115 -4.49 -0.55 -8.37
C VAL A 115 -5.08 -1.96 -8.25
N PRO A 116 -6.27 -2.14 -7.65
CA PRO A 116 -6.92 -3.45 -7.52
C PRO A 116 -7.30 -4.09 -8.86
N PHE A 117 -7.63 -3.27 -9.87
CA PHE A 117 -7.88 -3.67 -11.25
C PHE A 117 -7.93 -2.45 -12.17
N LYS A 118 -7.59 -2.64 -13.45
CA LYS A 118 -7.43 -1.57 -14.45
C LYS A 118 -8.60 -0.57 -14.50
N ASN A 119 -9.85 -1.05 -14.46
CA ASN A 119 -11.04 -0.22 -14.59
C ASN A 119 -11.61 0.30 -13.24
N GLN A 120 -10.79 0.46 -12.19
CA GLN A 120 -11.24 0.87 -10.84
C GLN A 120 -12.12 2.13 -10.84
N ALA A 121 -11.74 3.15 -11.60
CA ALA A 121 -12.42 4.44 -11.62
C ALA A 121 -13.72 4.45 -12.44
N SER A 122 -14.06 3.37 -13.15
CA SER A 122 -15.20 3.30 -14.09
C SER A 122 -16.57 3.63 -13.47
N LYS A 123 -16.72 3.42 -12.15
CA LYS A 123 -17.98 3.68 -11.42
C LYS A 123 -18.00 5.01 -10.67
N TRP A 124 -16.99 5.86 -10.82
CA TRP A 124 -16.93 7.15 -10.14
C TRP A 124 -17.64 8.20 -10.98
N ASN A 125 -18.71 8.80 -10.47
CA ASN A 125 -19.50 9.76 -11.24
C ASN A 125 -18.87 11.15 -11.32
N ASP A 126 -17.97 11.48 -10.38
CA ASP A 126 -17.34 12.79 -10.33
C ASP A 126 -16.14 12.90 -11.29
N ARG A 127 -16.21 13.87 -12.20
CA ARG A 127 -15.19 14.09 -13.23
C ARG A 127 -13.88 14.60 -12.65
N GLU A 128 -13.94 15.46 -11.63
CA GLU A 128 -12.73 15.98 -10.98
C GLU A 128 -11.92 14.83 -10.35
N THR A 129 -12.59 13.96 -9.61
CA THR A 129 -12.00 12.77 -8.99
C THR A 129 -11.33 11.86 -10.02
N GLN A 130 -11.98 11.62 -11.17
CA GLN A 130 -11.38 10.82 -12.24
C GLN A 130 -10.13 11.48 -12.83
N ILE A 131 -10.14 12.81 -13.03
CA ILE A 131 -8.98 13.56 -13.53
C ILE A 131 -7.80 13.46 -12.56
N TRP A 132 -8.05 13.67 -11.26
CA TRP A 132 -7.02 13.56 -10.24
C TRP A 132 -6.46 12.15 -10.10
N TYR A 133 -7.32 11.14 -10.22
CA TYR A 133 -6.88 9.75 -10.25
C TYR A 133 -6.00 9.43 -11.45
N LYS A 134 -6.39 9.85 -12.66
CA LYS A 134 -5.56 9.68 -13.85
C LYS A 134 -4.19 10.35 -13.66
N LYS A 135 -4.19 11.60 -13.17
CA LYS A 135 -2.96 12.35 -12.89
C LYS A 135 -2.09 11.67 -11.82
N MET A 136 -2.71 11.02 -10.84
CA MET A 136 -2.00 10.21 -9.85
C MET A 136 -1.30 9.03 -10.50
N LEU A 137 -1.96 8.29 -11.40
CA LEU A 137 -1.32 7.20 -12.15
C LEU A 137 -0.18 7.71 -13.05
N ASP A 138 -0.38 8.83 -13.73
CA ASP A 138 0.62 9.44 -14.61
C ASP A 138 1.86 9.95 -13.85
N MET A 139 1.71 10.31 -12.57
CA MET A 139 2.79 10.86 -11.73
C MET A 139 3.43 9.86 -10.78
N ALA A 140 2.88 8.65 -10.67
CA ALA A 140 3.43 7.59 -9.83
C ALA A 140 4.79 7.14 -10.40
N ASP A 141 5.72 6.77 -9.51
CA ASP A 141 6.96 6.11 -9.92
C ASP A 141 6.70 4.70 -10.45
N GLU A 142 5.65 4.06 -9.96
CA GLU A 142 5.23 2.71 -10.33
C GLU A 142 3.72 2.57 -10.15
N VAL A 143 3.07 1.89 -11.10
CA VAL A 143 1.66 1.49 -11.01
C VAL A 143 1.58 -0.02 -11.09
N VAL A 144 1.07 -0.64 -10.02
CA VAL A 144 0.94 -2.09 -9.91
C VAL A 144 -0.53 -2.46 -10.04
N TYR A 145 -0.86 -3.26 -11.06
CA TYR A 145 -2.19 -3.84 -11.21
C TYR A 145 -2.25 -5.17 -10.47
N VAL A 146 -2.80 -5.14 -9.26
CA VAL A 146 -2.68 -6.26 -8.30
C VAL A 146 -3.37 -7.53 -8.79
N ASP A 147 -4.47 -7.42 -9.53
CA ASP A 147 -5.18 -8.59 -10.08
C ASP A 147 -4.46 -9.27 -11.25
N GLU A 148 -3.36 -8.68 -11.75
CA GLU A 148 -2.46 -9.32 -12.72
C GLU A 148 -1.42 -10.21 -12.01
N LEU A 149 -1.16 -9.99 -10.71
CA LEU A 149 -0.19 -10.73 -9.91
C LEU A 149 -0.73 -12.11 -9.53
N ALA A 150 0.06 -13.16 -9.77
CA ALA A 150 -0.35 -14.55 -9.54
C ALA A 150 -0.87 -14.79 -8.11
N ASP A 151 -0.16 -14.29 -7.09
CA ASP A 151 -0.49 -14.52 -5.67
C ASP A 151 -1.72 -13.74 -5.18
N TYR A 152 -2.18 -12.76 -5.96
CA TYR A 152 -3.28 -11.85 -5.57
C TYR A 152 -4.50 -11.93 -6.50
N LYS A 153 -4.53 -12.90 -7.41
CA LYS A 153 -5.69 -13.20 -8.24
C LYS A 153 -6.87 -13.69 -7.40
N VAL A 154 -8.06 -13.50 -7.95
CA VAL A 154 -9.30 -14.04 -7.39
C VAL A 154 -9.83 -15.07 -8.37
N ASP A 155 -9.93 -16.32 -7.93
CA ASP A 155 -10.37 -17.42 -8.78
C ASP A 155 -11.78 -17.17 -9.34
N GLY A 156 -11.97 -17.50 -10.62
CA GLY A 156 -13.24 -17.28 -11.32
C GLY A 156 -13.58 -15.82 -11.62
N VAL A 157 -12.67 -14.87 -11.38
CA VAL A 157 -12.89 -13.43 -11.64
C VAL A 157 -11.99 -12.94 -12.76
N ILE A 158 -12.59 -12.25 -13.73
CA ILE A 158 -11.90 -11.69 -14.91
C ILE A 158 -10.94 -10.58 -14.49
N VAL A 159 -9.68 -10.63 -14.93
CA VAL A 159 -8.65 -9.59 -14.71
C VAL A 159 -9.08 -8.27 -15.37
N GLY A 160 -8.81 -7.13 -14.73
CA GLY A 160 -9.20 -5.80 -15.18
C GLY A 160 -10.63 -5.37 -14.80
N GLU A 161 -11.51 -6.34 -14.50
CA GLU A 161 -12.92 -6.09 -14.20
C GLU A 161 -13.22 -5.87 -12.71
N TYR A 162 -14.35 -5.20 -12.44
CA TYR A 162 -14.80 -4.93 -11.08
C TYR A 162 -15.14 -6.22 -10.33
N HIS A 163 -14.49 -6.43 -9.18
CA HIS A 163 -14.94 -7.38 -8.17
C HIS A 163 -14.50 -6.92 -6.78
N VAL A 164 -15.39 -7.02 -5.78
CA VAL A 164 -15.13 -6.51 -4.43
C VAL A 164 -13.92 -7.19 -3.77
N ALA A 165 -13.71 -8.48 -3.99
CA ALA A 165 -12.58 -9.22 -3.42
C ALA A 165 -11.21 -8.68 -3.88
N LYS A 166 -11.12 -8.07 -5.07
CA LYS A 166 -9.87 -7.45 -5.56
C LYS A 166 -9.44 -6.25 -4.73
N MET A 167 -10.40 -5.55 -4.11
CA MET A 167 -10.10 -4.46 -3.18
C MET A 167 -9.37 -4.98 -1.95
N GLN A 168 -9.78 -6.15 -1.47
CA GLN A 168 -9.16 -6.82 -0.32
C GLN A 168 -7.79 -7.40 -0.71
N LYS A 169 -7.67 -8.05 -1.87
CA LYS A 169 -6.39 -8.55 -2.40
C LYS A 169 -5.36 -7.44 -2.60
N ARG A 170 -5.80 -6.26 -3.05
CA ARG A 170 -4.96 -5.05 -3.08
C ARG A 170 -4.48 -4.65 -1.70
N ASN A 171 -5.35 -4.66 -0.68
CA ASN A 171 -4.91 -4.36 0.69
C ASN A 171 -3.88 -5.36 1.21
N GLU A 172 -4.09 -6.66 0.95
CA GLU A 172 -3.15 -7.72 1.30
C GLU A 172 -1.79 -7.47 0.63
N TYR A 173 -1.77 -7.23 -0.69
CA TYR A 173 -0.55 -6.88 -1.42
C TYR A 173 0.21 -5.71 -0.77
N MET A 174 -0.48 -4.59 -0.52
CA MET A 174 0.15 -3.41 0.05
C MET A 174 0.77 -3.70 1.43
N VAL A 175 0.05 -4.44 2.28
CA VAL A 175 0.54 -4.86 3.61
C VAL A 175 1.72 -5.81 3.48
N ASP A 176 1.67 -6.78 2.57
CA ASP A 176 2.75 -7.75 2.37
C ASP A 176 4.04 -7.12 1.81
N GLN A 177 3.94 -5.94 1.18
CA GLN A 177 5.08 -5.15 0.72
C GLN A 177 5.61 -4.16 1.76
N SER A 178 4.97 -3.99 2.92
CA SER A 178 5.24 -2.89 3.85
C SER A 178 5.42 -3.35 5.29
N LEU A 179 6.47 -2.90 5.96
CA LEU A 179 6.62 -3.10 7.40
C LEU A 179 5.70 -2.15 8.20
N THR A 180 5.50 -0.94 7.68
CA THR A 180 4.75 0.12 8.36
C THR A 180 3.48 0.46 7.59
N ILE A 181 2.37 0.57 8.32
CA ILE A 181 1.06 0.87 7.76
C ILE A 181 0.55 2.16 8.39
N VAL A 182 0.25 3.16 7.56
CA VAL A 182 -0.37 4.41 8.01
C VAL A 182 -1.86 4.35 7.70
N ALA A 183 -2.68 4.41 8.75
CA ALA A 183 -4.13 4.24 8.67
C ALA A 183 -4.89 5.49 9.12
N ALA A 184 -5.83 5.99 8.30
CA ALA A 184 -6.86 6.92 8.77
C ALA A 184 -8.13 6.15 9.13
N TRP A 185 -8.27 5.77 10.41
CA TRP A 185 -9.26 4.79 10.84
C TRP A 185 -9.86 5.10 12.21
N ASP A 186 -11.18 4.97 12.30
CA ASP A 186 -12.00 5.30 13.48
C ASP A 186 -12.30 4.12 14.41
N GLY A 187 -11.69 2.95 14.17
CA GLY A 187 -11.98 1.72 14.92
C GLY A 187 -13.16 0.92 14.38
N THR A 188 -13.92 1.44 13.41
CA THR A 188 -15.12 0.75 12.90
C THR A 188 -14.82 -0.36 11.88
N LYS A 189 -15.76 -1.30 11.72
CA LYS A 189 -15.68 -2.35 10.69
C LYS A 189 -15.76 -1.75 9.27
N GLY A 190 -15.13 -2.41 8.30
CA GLY A 190 -15.13 -2.02 6.89
C GLY A 190 -13.83 -2.40 6.20
N GLY A 191 -13.63 -1.93 4.95
CA GLY A 191 -12.41 -2.24 4.18
C GLY A 191 -11.12 -1.80 4.88
N THR A 192 -11.11 -0.59 5.47
CA THR A 192 -9.99 -0.08 6.26
C THR A 192 -9.75 -0.92 7.51
N GLY A 193 -10.81 -1.25 8.26
CA GLY A 193 -10.71 -2.11 9.44
C GLY A 193 -10.24 -3.53 9.09
N ASN A 194 -10.59 -4.06 7.92
CA ASN A 194 -10.04 -5.34 7.43
C ASN A 194 -8.54 -5.24 7.15
N CYS A 195 -8.10 -4.16 6.47
CA CYS A 195 -6.68 -3.91 6.22
C CYS A 195 -5.89 -3.79 7.52
N VAL A 196 -6.37 -2.99 8.48
CA VAL A 196 -5.75 -2.81 9.80
C VAL A 196 -5.66 -4.13 10.57
N ARG A 197 -6.70 -4.98 10.53
CA ARG A 197 -6.66 -6.30 11.16
C ARG A 197 -5.63 -7.22 10.50
N TYR A 198 -5.58 -7.25 9.17
CA TYR A 198 -4.59 -8.03 8.45
C TYR A 198 -3.16 -7.56 8.77
N ALA A 199 -2.92 -6.25 8.78
CA ALA A 199 -1.64 -5.66 9.18
C ALA A 199 -1.19 -6.12 10.58
N ARG A 200 -2.10 -6.12 11.56
CA ARG A 200 -1.81 -6.61 12.92
C ARG A 200 -1.46 -8.10 12.94
N GLN A 201 -2.21 -8.92 12.21
CA GLN A 201 -1.96 -10.36 12.10
C GLN A 201 -0.62 -10.66 11.42
N SER A 202 -0.22 -9.80 10.48
CA SER A 202 1.06 -9.92 9.76
C SER A 202 2.24 -9.26 10.48
N GLY A 203 2.08 -8.88 11.77
CA GLY A 203 3.15 -8.32 12.60
C GLY A 203 3.65 -6.94 12.15
N LYS A 204 2.83 -6.16 11.43
CA LYS A 204 3.23 -4.84 10.93
C LYS A 204 3.17 -3.76 12.01
N ARG A 205 3.93 -2.69 11.83
CA ARG A 205 3.81 -1.46 12.62
C ARG A 205 2.61 -0.66 12.12
N LEU A 206 1.81 -0.13 13.02
CA LEU A 206 0.58 0.57 12.68
C LEU A 206 0.59 1.98 13.25
N TYR A 207 0.53 2.96 12.35
CA TYR A 207 0.42 4.40 12.65
C TYR A 207 -1.02 4.80 12.31
N THR A 208 -1.86 4.95 13.32
CA THR A 208 -3.29 5.23 13.13
C THR A 208 -3.58 6.70 13.44
N LEU A 209 -3.94 7.48 12.43
CA LEU A 209 -4.60 8.77 12.58
C LEU A 209 -6.08 8.54 12.85
N LYS A 210 -6.58 8.95 14.02
CA LYS A 210 -7.96 8.69 14.47
C LYS A 210 -8.91 9.83 14.08
N PRO A 211 -9.76 9.71 13.02
CA PRO A 211 -10.57 10.82 12.53
C PRO A 211 -11.59 11.33 13.58
N GLN A 212 -12.02 10.47 14.50
CA GLN A 212 -12.94 10.78 15.59
C GLN A 212 -12.28 11.49 16.78
N TYR A 213 -10.94 11.59 16.79
CA TYR A 213 -10.15 12.29 17.80
C TYR A 213 -9.16 13.25 17.12
N ASP A 214 -9.67 14.11 16.24
CA ASP A 214 -8.88 15.15 15.55
C ASP A 214 -7.58 14.65 14.85
N TYR A 215 -7.63 13.43 14.33
CA TYR A 215 -6.49 12.74 13.73
C TYR A 215 -5.29 12.60 14.68
N GLU A 216 -5.53 12.48 15.99
CA GLU A 216 -4.53 12.05 16.95
C GLU A 216 -3.86 10.76 16.46
N LEU A 217 -2.53 10.76 16.53
CA LEU A 217 -1.71 9.63 16.10
C LEU A 217 -1.59 8.62 17.24
N ASP A 218 -1.89 7.37 16.92
CA ASP A 218 -1.67 6.21 17.78
C ASP A 218 -0.72 5.24 17.08
N VAL A 219 0.39 4.90 17.73
CA VAL A 219 1.43 4.03 17.17
C VAL A 219 1.46 2.71 17.92
N LEU A 220 1.16 1.63 17.20
CA LEU A 220 1.25 0.27 17.70
C LEU A 220 2.38 -0.46 16.96
N PHE A 221 3.41 -0.85 17.68
CA PHE A 221 4.44 -1.74 17.17
C PHE A 221 3.93 -3.17 17.24
N GLY A 222 4.05 -3.93 16.14
CA GLY A 222 3.67 -5.33 16.10
C GLY A 222 4.45 -6.10 17.17
N VAL A 223 3.76 -6.50 18.24
CA VAL A 223 4.31 -7.48 19.19
C VAL A 223 4.04 -8.84 18.56
N LEU A 224 5.10 -9.59 18.28
CA LEU A 224 5.00 -11.02 18.01
C LEU A 224 4.32 -11.64 19.23
N GLY A 225 3.03 -11.96 19.11
CA GLY A 225 2.30 -12.78 20.08
C GLY A 225 2.61 -14.25 19.85
#